data_AF-A0AAD1SRM0-F1
#
_entry.id   AF-A0AAD1SRM0-F1
#
_cell.length_a   1.000
_cell.length_b   1.000
_cell.length_c   1.000
_cell.angle_alpha   90.00
_cell.angle_beta   90.00
_cell.angle_gamma   90.00
#
_symmetry.space_group_name_H-M   'P 1'
#
loop_
_entity.id
_entity.type
_entity.pdbx_description
1 polymer ?
#
loop_
_entity_poly.entity_id
_entity_poly.type
_entity_poly.pdbx_seq_one_letter_code
_entity_poly.pdbx_strand_id
1 'polypeptide(L)'
;MKMLNFLVHYVLFALLQFEGLDVSLAYNVEVTPKNTFNSTPGDLFGYRVKQFNSSKGERIIVGDPGSGQLHLCDITRESCDVIKPPTDSAHFGLTLEVDQLSRNCIVCGIGTPHDCDRVLYMNGACYKLTSNLTVSAQLQPGYRDCQKADVDLCFLVDGSSGMGEREFAAIREFMISTMRSHNSSNINVSGGRKVWEGVKGSEEGCYVWRA
;
A
#
# COMPACT_ATOMS: atom_id res chain seq x y z
N MET A 1 -4.24 69.16 -20.60
CA MET A 1 -3.21 68.08 -20.64
C MET A 1 -3.38 67.00 -19.56
N LYS A 2 -3.66 67.32 -18.29
CA LYS A 2 -3.81 66.31 -17.21
C LYS A 2 -5.00 65.35 -17.39
N MET A 3 -6.15 65.83 -17.87
CA MET A 3 -7.32 64.97 -18.14
C MET A 3 -7.10 63.98 -19.29
N LEU A 4 -6.31 64.34 -20.31
CA LEU A 4 -6.01 63.45 -21.43
C LEU A 4 -5.14 62.28 -20.99
N ASN A 5 -4.16 62.51 -20.11
CA ASN A 5 -3.33 61.44 -19.53
C ASN A 5 -4.11 60.48 -18.64
N PHE A 6 -5.08 60.98 -17.88
CA PHE A 6 -5.96 60.15 -17.05
C PHE A 6 -6.85 59.25 -17.91
N LEU A 7 -7.41 59.80 -18.98
CA LEU A 7 -8.22 59.05 -19.93
C LEU A 7 -7.40 57.95 -20.62
N VAL A 8 -6.17 58.27 -21.04
CA VAL A 8 -5.26 57.30 -21.66
C VAL A 8 -4.88 56.17 -20.69
N HIS A 9 -4.58 56.48 -19.43
CA HIS A 9 -4.28 55.46 -18.42
C HIS A 9 -5.50 54.59 -18.10
N TYR A 10 -6.69 55.19 -18.02
CA TYR A 10 -7.92 54.44 -17.76
C TYR A 10 -8.26 53.49 -18.90
N VAL A 11 -8.07 53.93 -20.15
CA VAL A 11 -8.26 53.09 -21.36
C VAL A 11 -7.23 51.96 -21.40
N LEU A 12 -5.95 52.23 -21.10
CA LEU A 12 -4.91 51.20 -21.01
C LEU A 12 -5.20 50.18 -19.90
N PHE A 13 -5.66 50.63 -18.74
CA PHE A 13 -6.02 49.75 -17.62
C PHE A 13 -7.26 48.90 -17.94
N ALA A 14 -8.25 49.48 -18.62
CA ALA A 14 -9.44 48.75 -19.07
C ALA A 14 -9.10 47.69 -20.14
N LEU A 15 -8.16 47.97 -21.05
CA LEU A 15 -7.69 47.01 -22.06
C LEU A 15 -6.89 45.85 -21.45
N LEU A 16 -6.19 46.07 -20.32
CA LEU A 16 -5.46 45.03 -19.59
C LEU A 16 -6.36 44.10 -18.75
N GLN A 17 -7.62 44.45 -18.51
CA GLN A 17 -8.58 43.59 -17.79
C GLN A 17 -9.39 42.66 -18.71
N PHE A 18 -9.17 42.74 -20.03
CA PHE A 18 -9.67 41.79 -21.02
C PHE A 18 -8.66 40.66 -21.29
N GLU A 19 -8.02 40.13 -20.24
CA GLU A 19 -7.42 38.80 -20.31
C GLU A 19 -8.58 37.82 -20.49
N GLY A 20 -8.69 37.30 -21.71
CA GLY A 20 -9.82 36.49 -22.15
C GLY A 20 -10.08 35.32 -21.20
N LEU A 21 -11.35 35.12 -20.86
CA LEU A 21 -11.78 33.83 -20.38
C LEU A 21 -11.46 32.81 -21.48
N ASP A 22 -10.46 31.97 -21.26
CA ASP A 22 -10.24 30.76 -22.05
C ASP A 22 -11.43 29.83 -21.80
N VAL A 23 -12.47 30.00 -22.61
CA VAL A 23 -13.57 29.05 -22.67
C VAL A 23 -13.04 27.82 -23.38
N SER A 24 -12.55 26.84 -22.60
CA SER A 24 -12.29 25.49 -23.11
C SER A 24 -13.64 24.85 -23.45
N LEU A 25 -14.10 25.06 -24.69
CA LEU A 25 -15.20 24.29 -25.22
C LEU A 25 -14.67 22.86 -25.43
N ALA A 26 -15.17 21.90 -24.67
CA ALA A 26 -14.87 20.48 -24.86
C ALA A 26 -15.62 19.94 -26.11
N TYR A 27 -15.33 20.48 -27.30
CA TYR A 27 -16.00 20.13 -28.57
C TYR A 27 -15.20 19.13 -29.43
N ASN A 28 -13.98 18.77 -29.02
CA ASN A 28 -13.10 17.88 -29.78
C ASN A 28 -13.20 16.40 -29.37
N VAL A 29 -14.21 16.05 -28.57
CA VAL A 29 -14.54 14.67 -28.22
C VAL A 29 -15.84 14.30 -28.95
N GLU A 30 -15.77 13.29 -29.81
CA GLU A 30 -16.93 12.74 -30.48
C GLU A 30 -17.92 12.20 -29.44
N VAL A 31 -19.18 12.67 -29.51
CA VAL A 31 -20.21 12.32 -28.52
C VAL A 31 -20.80 10.93 -28.75
N THR A 32 -20.67 10.40 -29.97
CA THR A 32 -21.00 9.00 -30.25
C THR A 32 -19.81 8.11 -29.90
N PRO A 33 -19.99 7.09 -29.04
CA PRO A 33 -18.90 6.22 -28.63
C PRO A 33 -18.40 5.43 -29.83
N LYS A 34 -17.08 5.50 -30.09
CA LYS A 34 -16.44 4.68 -31.12
C LYS A 34 -16.44 3.20 -30.77
N ASN A 35 -16.21 2.87 -29.50
CA ASN A 35 -16.20 1.50 -28.98
C ASN A 35 -16.99 1.48 -27.66
N THR A 36 -17.73 0.39 -27.42
CA THR A 36 -18.46 0.19 -26.16
C THR A 36 -18.07 -1.16 -25.58
N PHE A 37 -17.63 -1.15 -24.32
CA PHE A 37 -17.29 -2.35 -23.57
C PHE A 37 -18.31 -2.57 -22.47
N ASN A 38 -18.89 -3.77 -22.43
CA ASN A 38 -19.92 -4.14 -21.47
C ASN A 38 -19.50 -5.37 -20.67
N SER A 39 -20.01 -5.48 -19.44
CA SER A 39 -19.87 -6.64 -18.56
C SER A 39 -21.24 -7.11 -18.06
N THR A 40 -21.28 -8.22 -17.34
CA THR A 40 -22.49 -8.80 -16.76
C THR A 40 -23.24 -7.82 -15.84
N PRO A 41 -24.58 -7.77 -15.90
CA PRO A 41 -25.38 -6.94 -15.00
C PRO A 41 -25.22 -7.36 -13.53
N GLY A 42 -24.89 -6.40 -12.65
CA GLY A 42 -24.69 -6.64 -11.21
C GLY A 42 -23.25 -6.42 -10.74
N ASP A 43 -22.30 -6.36 -11.68
CA ASP A 43 -20.89 -6.11 -11.42
C ASP A 43 -20.57 -4.60 -11.53
N LEU A 44 -19.62 -4.08 -10.73
CA LEU A 44 -19.23 -2.67 -10.71
C LEU A 44 -18.21 -2.35 -11.81
N PHE A 45 -18.41 -2.93 -13.00
CA PHE A 45 -17.55 -2.69 -14.15
C PHE A 45 -17.51 -1.20 -14.50
N GLY A 46 -16.31 -0.67 -14.71
CA GLY A 46 -16.12 0.76 -15.00
C GLY A 46 -15.92 1.61 -13.75
N TYR A 47 -15.87 1.03 -12.55
CA TYR A 47 -15.65 1.76 -11.30
C TYR A 47 -14.32 2.56 -11.33
N ARG A 48 -13.29 2.01 -11.97
CA ARG A 48 -12.05 2.72 -12.33
C ARG A 48 -11.67 2.38 -13.76
N VAL A 49 -11.23 3.37 -14.53
CA VAL A 49 -10.81 3.19 -15.92
C VAL A 49 -9.52 3.94 -16.14
N LYS A 50 -8.51 3.28 -16.70
CA LYS A 50 -7.23 3.90 -17.08
C LYS A 50 -6.79 3.39 -18.45
N GLN A 51 -6.15 4.25 -19.21
CA GLN A 51 -5.43 3.82 -20.41
C GLN A 51 -4.14 3.12 -19.99
N PHE A 52 -3.86 1.98 -20.61
CA PHE A 52 -2.73 1.13 -20.27
C PHE A 52 -2.05 0.60 -21.53
N ASN A 53 -0.78 0.95 -21.70
CA ASN A 53 0.00 0.45 -22.82
C ASN A 53 0.72 -0.85 -22.43
N SER A 54 0.16 -1.96 -22.88
CA SER A 54 0.69 -3.31 -22.64
C SER A 54 1.67 -3.72 -23.74
N SER A 55 2.42 -4.81 -23.53
CA SER A 55 3.21 -5.42 -24.61
C SER A 55 2.36 -5.97 -25.76
N LYS A 56 1.04 -6.14 -25.56
CA LYS A 56 0.07 -6.54 -26.59
C LYS A 56 -0.58 -5.34 -27.30
N GLY A 57 -0.12 -4.12 -27.02
CA GLY A 57 -0.64 -2.87 -27.60
C GLY A 57 -1.44 -2.02 -26.60
N GLU A 58 -2.07 -0.97 -27.13
CA GLU A 58 -2.91 -0.06 -26.36
C GLU A 58 -4.16 -0.77 -25.85
N ARG A 59 -4.42 -0.63 -24.56
CA ARG A 59 -5.52 -1.25 -23.85
C ARG A 59 -6.17 -0.25 -22.91
N ILE A 60 -7.38 -0.57 -22.51
CA ILE A 60 -8.07 0.09 -21.40
C ILE A 60 -8.14 -0.92 -20.27
N ILE A 61 -7.63 -0.57 -19.10
CA ILE A 61 -7.76 -1.38 -17.90
C ILE A 61 -8.92 -0.85 -17.07
N VAL A 62 -9.83 -1.74 -16.72
CA VAL A 62 -11.09 -1.44 -16.05
C VAL A 62 -11.15 -2.20 -14.73
N GLY A 63 -11.38 -1.48 -13.64
CA GLY A 63 -11.66 -2.03 -12.33
C GLY A 63 -13.13 -2.41 -12.19
N ASP A 64 -13.36 -3.61 -11.67
CA ASP A 64 -14.67 -4.14 -11.34
C ASP A 64 -14.65 -4.74 -9.92
N PRO A 65 -14.74 -3.88 -8.88
CA PRO A 65 -14.76 -4.34 -7.50
C PRO A 65 -16.05 -5.08 -7.12
N GLY A 66 -17.08 -5.11 -7.98
CA GLY A 66 -18.29 -5.89 -7.74
C GLY A 66 -18.01 -7.38 -7.89
N SER A 67 -17.36 -7.73 -9.00
CA SER A 67 -16.94 -9.11 -9.30
C SER A 67 -15.57 -9.46 -8.73
N GLY A 68 -14.83 -8.47 -8.21
CA GLY A 68 -13.48 -8.63 -7.64
C GLY A 68 -12.43 -8.92 -8.72
N GLN A 69 -12.54 -8.26 -9.88
CA GLN A 69 -11.74 -8.55 -11.07
C GLN A 69 -11.30 -7.27 -11.77
N LEU A 70 -10.31 -7.42 -12.65
CA LEU A 70 -9.95 -6.41 -13.64
C LEU A 70 -10.35 -6.91 -15.02
N HIS A 71 -10.66 -5.96 -15.90
CA HIS A 71 -10.94 -6.23 -17.30
C HIS A 71 -9.94 -5.45 -18.15
N LEU A 72 -9.24 -6.14 -19.04
CA LEU A 72 -8.30 -5.55 -19.98
C LEU A 72 -8.92 -5.53 -21.37
N CYS A 73 -9.41 -4.36 -21.75
CA CYS A 73 -10.15 -4.15 -22.98
C CYS A 73 -9.21 -3.77 -24.14
N ASP A 74 -9.30 -4.56 -25.21
CA ASP A 74 -8.61 -4.31 -26.48
C ASP A 74 -9.48 -3.42 -27.37
N ILE A 75 -8.96 -2.23 -27.68
CA ILE A 75 -9.65 -1.21 -28.48
C ILE A 75 -9.91 -1.70 -29.90
N THR A 76 -9.03 -2.53 -30.47
CA THR A 76 -9.16 -3.03 -31.84
C THR A 76 -10.13 -4.21 -31.92
N ARG A 77 -10.12 -5.08 -30.91
CA ARG A 77 -10.97 -6.28 -30.88
C ARG A 77 -12.34 -6.05 -30.27
N GLU A 78 -12.55 -4.92 -29.61
CA GLU A 78 -13.79 -4.58 -28.89
C GLU A 78 -14.18 -5.63 -27.84
N SER A 79 -13.17 -6.27 -27.23
CA SER A 79 -13.35 -7.32 -26.23
C SER A 79 -12.46 -7.10 -25.03
N CYS A 80 -12.90 -7.54 -23.85
CA CYS A 80 -12.10 -7.47 -22.63
C CYS A 80 -11.70 -8.86 -22.12
N ASP A 81 -10.42 -9.02 -21.79
CA ASP A 81 -9.90 -10.18 -21.09
C ASP A 81 -9.99 -9.97 -19.57
N VAL A 82 -10.36 -11.00 -18.83
CA VAL A 82 -10.45 -10.94 -17.37
C VAL A 82 -9.08 -11.20 -16.73
N ILE A 83 -8.71 -10.36 -15.77
CA ILE A 83 -7.54 -10.55 -14.91
C ILE A 83 -8.02 -10.68 -13.46
N LYS A 84 -7.71 -11.83 -12.85
CA LYS A 84 -8.05 -12.13 -11.45
C LYS A 84 -6.84 -11.91 -10.54
N PRO A 85 -7.05 -11.55 -9.27
CA PRO A 85 -5.96 -11.52 -8.31
C PRO A 85 -5.45 -12.97 -8.03
N PRO A 86 -4.15 -13.15 -7.72
CA PRO A 86 -3.58 -14.46 -7.36
C PRO A 86 -4.17 -15.09 -6.10
N THR A 87 -4.67 -14.25 -5.19
CA THR A 87 -5.32 -14.64 -3.94
C THR A 87 -6.69 -13.98 -3.87
N ASP A 88 -7.61 -14.55 -3.09
CA ASP A 88 -8.94 -13.96 -2.89
C ASP A 88 -8.81 -12.58 -2.23
N SER A 89 -8.94 -11.52 -3.04
CA SER A 89 -9.08 -10.16 -2.53
C SER A 89 -10.45 -9.63 -2.88
N ALA A 90 -11.27 -9.40 -1.85
CA ALA A 90 -12.57 -8.78 -2.02
C ALA A 90 -12.40 -7.41 -2.68
N HIS A 91 -13.29 -7.08 -3.62
CA HIS A 91 -13.27 -5.77 -4.28
C HIS A 91 -11.95 -5.43 -4.99
N PHE A 92 -11.23 -6.41 -5.53
CA PHE A 92 -10.12 -6.16 -6.44
C PHE A 92 -10.55 -5.22 -7.58
N GLY A 93 -9.73 -4.22 -7.90
CA GLY A 93 -10.10 -3.18 -8.88
C GLY A 93 -10.78 -1.96 -8.26
N LEU A 94 -10.92 -1.88 -6.93
CA LEU A 94 -11.44 -0.71 -6.23
C LEU A 94 -10.52 0.51 -6.41
N THR A 95 -9.20 0.31 -6.30
CA THR A 95 -8.19 1.31 -6.65
C THR A 95 -7.30 0.78 -7.76
N LEU A 96 -6.95 1.66 -8.70
CA LEU A 96 -6.23 1.30 -9.91
C LEU A 96 -5.47 2.53 -10.39
N GLU A 97 -4.14 2.44 -10.37
CA GLU A 97 -3.26 3.51 -10.85
C GLU A 97 -2.18 2.95 -11.76
N VAL A 98 -1.91 3.69 -12.84
CA VAL A 98 -0.97 3.31 -13.90
C VAL A 98 0.20 4.29 -13.87
N ASP A 99 1.41 3.77 -13.74
CA ASP A 99 2.62 4.51 -14.02
C ASP A 99 2.95 4.38 -15.51
N GLN A 100 2.77 5.49 -16.24
CA GLN A 100 2.98 5.55 -17.68
C GLN A 100 4.45 5.33 -18.07
N LEU A 101 5.41 5.70 -17.21
CA LEU A 101 6.84 5.58 -17.51
C LEU A 101 7.28 4.12 -17.43
N SER A 102 6.95 3.44 -16.32
CA SER A 102 7.31 2.03 -16.15
C SER A 102 6.33 1.06 -16.81
N ARG A 103 5.18 1.55 -17.32
CA ARG A 103 4.07 0.77 -17.86
C ARG A 103 3.62 -0.34 -16.90
N ASN A 104 3.70 -0.05 -15.62
CA ASN A 104 3.18 -0.92 -14.56
C ASN A 104 1.92 -0.28 -13.99
N CYS A 105 1.05 -1.10 -13.42
CA CYS A 105 -0.06 -0.60 -12.63
C CYS A 105 -0.05 -1.20 -11.23
N ILE A 106 -0.60 -0.46 -10.27
CA ILE A 106 -0.93 -0.94 -8.94
C ILE A 106 -2.44 -1.02 -8.86
N VAL A 107 -2.94 -2.16 -8.42
CA VAL A 107 -4.37 -2.40 -8.21
C VAL A 107 -4.55 -2.88 -6.80
N CYS A 108 -5.53 -2.31 -6.09
CA CYS A 108 -5.87 -2.79 -4.77
C CYS A 108 -7.37 -3.03 -4.60
N GLY A 109 -7.65 -3.87 -3.62
CA GLY A 109 -8.96 -4.12 -3.07
C GLY A 109 -8.87 -4.27 -1.55
N ILE A 110 -9.96 -4.74 -0.97
CA ILE A 110 -10.02 -5.09 0.43
C ILE A 110 -9.39 -6.48 0.57
N GLY A 111 -8.37 -6.58 1.42
CA GLY A 111 -7.75 -7.86 1.74
C GLY A 111 -8.66 -8.73 2.60
N THR A 112 -8.31 -10.00 2.72
CA THR A 112 -9.02 -10.93 3.61
C THR A 112 -9.02 -10.39 5.04
N PRO A 113 -10.20 -10.20 5.65
CA PRO A 113 -10.28 -9.88 7.07
C PRO A 113 -9.60 -10.99 7.87
N HIS A 114 -8.89 -10.62 8.93
CA HIS A 114 -8.28 -11.59 9.83
C HIS A 114 -8.54 -11.18 11.27
N ASP A 115 -8.79 -12.19 12.10
CA ASP A 115 -9.00 -11.99 13.51
C ASP A 115 -7.66 -11.77 14.21
N CYS A 116 -7.63 -10.77 15.09
CA CYS A 116 -6.58 -10.60 16.05
C CYS A 116 -7.16 -10.49 17.45
N ASP A 117 -7.10 -11.60 18.18
CA ASP A 117 -7.74 -11.76 19.49
C ASP A 117 -9.26 -11.45 19.40
N ARG A 118 -9.71 -10.31 19.94
CA ARG A 118 -11.13 -9.90 19.91
C ARG A 118 -11.46 -8.85 18.85
N VAL A 119 -10.48 -8.47 18.01
CA VAL A 119 -10.63 -7.41 17.01
C VAL A 119 -10.46 -7.99 15.62
N LEU A 120 -11.45 -7.76 14.75
CA LEU A 120 -11.35 -8.07 13.34
C LEU A 120 -10.57 -6.97 12.62
N TYR A 121 -9.44 -7.31 12.03
CA TYR A 121 -8.64 -6.37 11.24
C TYR A 121 -8.88 -6.57 9.75
N MET A 122 -8.94 -5.46 9.02
CA MET A 122 -9.17 -5.43 7.58
C MET A 122 -8.10 -4.55 6.94
N ASN A 123 -7.14 -5.20 6.28
CA ASN A 123 -6.04 -4.53 5.60
C ASN A 123 -6.33 -4.46 4.09
N GLY A 124 -5.67 -3.53 3.40
CA GLY A 124 -5.70 -3.50 1.93
C GLY A 124 -4.88 -4.66 1.35
N ALA A 125 -5.32 -5.19 0.21
CA ALA A 125 -4.53 -6.10 -0.61
C ALA A 125 -4.25 -5.42 -1.95
N CYS A 126 -2.97 -5.24 -2.26
CA CYS A 126 -2.51 -4.58 -3.47
C CYS A 126 -1.67 -5.54 -4.32
N TYR A 127 -1.63 -5.31 -5.62
CA TYR A 127 -0.89 -6.14 -6.57
C TYR A 127 -0.29 -5.22 -7.63
N LYS A 128 0.92 -5.56 -8.08
CA LYS A 128 1.55 -4.92 -9.22
C LYS A 128 1.24 -5.73 -10.47
N LEU A 129 0.69 -5.08 -11.49
CA LEU A 129 0.54 -5.64 -12.83
C LEU A 129 1.62 -5.04 -13.73
N THR A 130 2.37 -5.89 -14.43
CA THR A 130 3.37 -5.44 -15.40
C THR A 130 2.78 -5.25 -16.79
N SER A 131 3.50 -4.58 -17.69
CA SER A 131 3.11 -4.42 -19.11
C SER A 131 2.89 -5.75 -19.84
N ASN A 132 3.49 -6.84 -19.36
CA ASN A 132 3.29 -8.20 -19.86
C ASN A 132 2.07 -8.91 -19.26
N LEU A 133 1.23 -8.18 -18.53
CA LEU A 133 0.00 -8.67 -17.90
C LEU A 133 0.26 -9.73 -16.82
N THR A 134 1.47 -9.73 -16.24
CA THR A 134 1.82 -10.59 -15.11
C THR A 134 1.46 -9.88 -13.81
N VAL A 135 0.65 -10.53 -12.97
CA VAL A 135 0.30 -10.06 -11.63
C VAL A 135 1.36 -10.54 -10.65
N SER A 136 1.88 -9.63 -9.81
CA SER A 136 2.84 -9.96 -8.76
C SER A 136 2.22 -10.73 -7.60
N ALA A 137 3.05 -11.20 -6.69
CA ALA A 137 2.60 -11.56 -5.35
C ALA A 137 1.90 -10.37 -4.66
N GLN A 138 1.05 -10.68 -3.68
CA GLN A 138 0.29 -9.71 -2.92
C GLN A 138 1.23 -8.78 -2.14
N LEU A 139 0.99 -7.47 -2.28
CA LEU A 139 1.54 -6.41 -1.48
C LEU A 139 0.52 -6.10 -0.37
N GLN A 140 0.98 -6.04 0.87
CA GLN A 140 0.13 -5.76 2.04
C GLN A 140 0.52 -4.41 2.66
N PRO A 141 0.18 -3.28 2.03
CA PRO A 141 0.54 -1.97 2.55
C PRO A 141 -0.15 -1.73 3.89
N GLY A 142 0.61 -1.27 4.88
CA GLY A 142 0.08 -0.99 6.22
C GLY A 142 -0.37 -2.24 6.98
N TYR A 143 0.00 -3.44 6.52
CA TYR A 143 -0.25 -4.66 7.27
C TYR A 143 0.39 -4.57 8.65
N ARG A 144 -0.43 -4.78 9.67
CA ARG A 144 0.03 -4.93 11.04
C ARG A 144 -0.10 -6.39 11.40
N ASP A 145 1.00 -6.96 11.87
CA ASP A 145 0.94 -8.25 12.54
C ASP A 145 0.00 -8.17 13.74
N CYS A 146 -0.74 -9.25 13.95
CA CYS A 146 -1.61 -9.37 15.09
C CYS A 146 -0.78 -9.42 16.38
N GLN A 147 -0.77 -8.31 17.13
CA GLN A 147 -0.31 -8.30 18.51
C GLN A 147 -1.49 -8.67 19.41
N LYS A 148 -1.48 -9.92 19.87
CA LYS A 148 -2.47 -10.41 20.84
C LYS A 148 -2.31 -9.69 22.18
N ALA A 149 -3.37 -9.66 22.98
CA ALA A 149 -3.32 -9.11 24.33
C ALA A 149 -2.27 -9.83 25.19
N ASP A 150 -2.15 -11.15 25.03
CA ASP A 150 -1.15 -11.98 25.70
C ASP A 150 -0.02 -12.31 24.73
N VAL A 151 1.22 -11.97 25.10
CA VAL A 151 2.41 -12.18 24.26
C VAL A 151 3.50 -12.86 25.06
N ASP A 152 4.09 -13.92 24.49
CA ASP A 152 5.32 -14.52 25.01
C ASP A 152 6.53 -13.82 24.39
N LEU A 153 7.30 -13.11 25.22
CA LEU A 153 8.51 -12.42 24.79
C LEU A 153 9.74 -13.28 25.11
N CYS A 154 10.53 -13.61 24.09
CA CYS A 154 11.78 -14.37 24.20
C CYS A 154 12.97 -13.51 23.80
N PHE A 155 13.99 -13.44 24.66
CA PHE A 155 15.27 -12.79 24.34
C PHE A 155 16.25 -13.83 23.79
N LEU A 156 16.70 -13.64 22.55
CA LEU A 156 17.82 -14.37 21.98
C LEU A 156 19.06 -13.46 22.02
N VAL A 157 20.06 -13.84 22.81
CA VAL A 157 21.25 -13.01 23.08
C VAL A 157 22.49 -13.71 22.53
N ASP A 158 23.30 -12.96 21.78
CA ASP A 158 24.62 -13.44 21.36
C ASP A 158 25.51 -13.66 22.59
N GLY A 159 26.19 -14.81 22.67
CA GLY A 159 27.12 -15.17 23.73
C GLY A 159 28.56 -15.35 23.22
N SER A 160 28.84 -14.91 21.99
CA SER A 160 30.12 -15.13 21.34
C SER A 160 31.29 -14.42 22.02
N SER A 161 32.50 -14.95 21.81
CA SER A 161 33.74 -14.40 22.39
C SER A 161 34.13 -13.03 21.82
N GLY A 162 33.55 -12.62 20.69
CA GLY A 162 33.74 -11.31 20.09
C GLY A 162 33.07 -10.17 20.85
N MET A 163 32.17 -10.49 21.79
CA MET A 163 31.45 -9.49 22.56
C MET A 163 32.24 -9.02 23.79
N GLY A 164 32.39 -7.71 23.93
CA GLY A 164 33.00 -7.05 25.06
C GLY A 164 32.14 -7.16 26.33
N GLU A 165 32.77 -7.06 27.50
CA GLU A 165 32.05 -7.13 28.79
C GLU A 165 31.04 -6.01 28.96
N ARG A 166 31.38 -4.80 28.51
CA ARG A 166 30.49 -3.64 28.56
C ARG A 166 29.24 -3.83 27.69
N GLU A 167 29.39 -4.46 26.54
CA GLU A 167 28.29 -4.73 25.60
C GLU A 167 27.36 -5.80 26.18
N PHE A 168 27.92 -6.87 26.74
CA PHE A 168 27.14 -7.89 27.43
C PHE A 168 26.37 -7.31 28.63
N ALA A 169 27.00 -6.45 29.42
CA ALA A 169 26.34 -5.78 30.55
C ALA A 169 25.18 -4.89 30.09
N ALA A 170 25.34 -4.14 28.99
CA ALA A 170 24.28 -3.31 28.44
C ALA A 170 23.08 -4.13 27.93
N ILE A 171 23.31 -5.26 27.25
CA ILE A 171 22.24 -6.17 26.81
C ILE A 171 21.49 -6.74 28.02
N ARG A 172 22.22 -7.14 29.07
CA ARG A 172 21.62 -7.62 30.32
C ARG A 172 20.75 -6.55 30.98
N GLU A 173 21.22 -5.31 31.06
CA GLU A 173 20.43 -4.20 31.61
C GLU A 173 19.18 -3.91 30.80
N PHE A 174 19.26 -3.94 29.46
CA PHE A 174 18.10 -3.81 28.58
C PHE A 174 17.05 -4.90 28.80
N MET A 175 17.47 -6.17 28.95
CA MET A 175 16.56 -7.26 29.25
C MET A 175 15.85 -7.04 30.60
N ILE A 176 16.59 -6.65 31.63
CA ILE A 176 16.04 -6.39 32.97
C ILE A 176 15.07 -5.21 32.95
N SER A 177 15.41 -4.13 32.26
CA SER A 177 14.53 -2.95 32.17
C SER A 177 13.24 -3.28 31.42
N THR A 178 13.33 -4.05 30.33
CA THR A 178 12.16 -4.52 29.56
C THR A 178 11.27 -5.46 30.38
N MET A 179 11.85 -6.41 31.13
CA MET A 179 11.09 -7.28 32.04
C MET A 179 10.34 -6.46 33.10
N ARG A 180 11.01 -5.46 33.68
CA ARG A 180 10.41 -4.60 34.71
C ARG A 180 9.31 -3.70 34.16
N SER A 181 9.47 -3.13 32.96
CA SER A 181 8.46 -2.26 32.35
C SER A 181 7.17 -2.98 32.02
N HIS A 182 7.21 -4.32 31.91
CA HIS A 182 6.08 -5.16 31.53
C HIS A 182 5.56 -6.07 32.66
N ASN A 183 6.06 -5.92 33.89
CA ASN A 183 5.70 -6.76 35.05
C ASN A 183 4.21 -6.70 35.46
N SER A 184 3.46 -5.70 34.98
CA SER A 184 2.01 -5.55 35.24
C SER A 184 1.16 -5.67 33.97
N SER A 185 1.75 -6.11 32.85
CA SER A 185 1.06 -6.32 31.58
C SER A 185 0.87 -7.81 31.30
N ASN A 186 0.00 -8.15 30.36
CA ASN A 186 -0.25 -9.52 29.90
C ASN A 186 0.91 -10.12 29.08
N ILE A 187 2.12 -9.59 29.24
CA ILE A 187 3.33 -10.05 28.54
C ILE A 187 4.02 -11.05 29.46
N ASN A 188 3.98 -12.32 29.07
CA ASN A 188 4.75 -13.35 29.75
C ASN A 188 6.18 -13.31 29.22
N VAL A 189 7.09 -12.82 30.05
CA VAL A 189 8.51 -12.94 29.75
C VAL A 189 8.99 -14.27 30.31
N SER A 190 9.27 -15.21 29.42
CA SER A 190 9.80 -16.49 29.82
C SER A 190 11.29 -16.58 29.55
N GLY A 191 11.99 -17.10 30.54
CA GLY A 191 13.11 -17.97 30.34
C GLY A 191 13.17 -19.03 31.46
N GLY A 192 14.19 -19.88 31.49
CA GLY A 192 14.43 -21.00 32.40
C GLY A 192 15.19 -20.60 33.66
N ARG A 193 15.83 -21.51 34.39
CA ARG A 193 16.30 -21.20 35.76
C ARG A 193 17.73 -21.68 35.94
N LYS A 194 18.69 -20.76 36.07
CA LYS A 194 19.92 -20.94 36.86
C LYS A 194 20.36 -19.61 37.45
N VAL A 195 20.52 -19.61 38.77
CA VAL A 195 21.10 -18.54 39.59
C VAL A 195 22.37 -18.00 38.91
N TRP A 196 22.48 -16.68 38.77
CA TRP A 196 23.58 -15.98 38.12
C TRP A 196 24.92 -16.25 38.85
N GLU A 197 25.66 -17.25 38.40
CA GLU A 197 27.11 -17.35 38.60
C GLU A 197 27.72 -17.76 37.25
N GLY A 198 28.02 -16.77 36.41
CA GLY A 198 28.60 -16.98 35.08
C GLY A 198 29.63 -15.90 34.78
N VAL A 199 30.91 -16.29 34.84
CA VAL A 199 32.07 -15.49 34.43
C VAL A 199 32.25 -15.64 32.92
N LYS A 200 32.68 -14.55 32.26
CA LYS A 200 33.00 -14.53 30.82
C LYS A 200 33.94 -15.68 30.45
N GLY A 201 33.57 -16.48 29.44
CA GLY A 201 34.43 -17.53 28.87
C GLY A 201 34.13 -18.98 29.24
N SER A 202 32.96 -19.29 29.82
CA SER A 202 32.47 -20.68 29.85
C SER A 202 31.56 -20.95 28.65
N GLU A 203 31.64 -22.17 28.12
CA GLU A 203 31.16 -22.67 26.82
C GLU A 203 29.75 -22.19 26.39
N GLU A 204 29.54 -22.15 25.08
CA GLU A 204 28.29 -21.81 24.40
C GLU A 204 27.05 -22.38 25.11
N GLY A 205 26.19 -21.49 25.61
CA GLY A 205 25.00 -21.89 26.35
C GLY A 205 23.84 -20.94 26.10
N CYS A 206 22.65 -21.49 25.85
CA CYS A 206 21.39 -20.74 25.81
C CYS A 206 21.00 -20.35 27.25
N TYR A 207 20.90 -19.05 27.54
CA TYR A 207 20.56 -18.53 28.86
C TYR A 207 19.06 -18.24 28.95
N VAL A 208 18.41 -18.73 30.00
CA VAL A 208 16.96 -18.76 30.13
C VAL A 208 16.64 -18.35 31.60
N TRP A 209 15.73 -17.39 31.87
CA TRP A 209 15.22 -16.85 33.19
C TRP A 209 13.69 -16.92 33.50
N ARG A 210 13.18 -17.68 34.50
CA ARG A 210 11.74 -17.77 34.92
C ARG A 210 11.54 -17.22 36.33
N ALA A 211 10.42 -16.52 36.53
CA ALA A 211 9.91 -16.13 37.84
C ALA A 211 9.70 -17.33 38.80
#